data_AF-A0A7S3QCT3-F1
#
_entry.id   AF-A0A7S3QCT3-F1
#
_cell.length_a   1.000
_cell.length_b   1.000
_cell.length_c   1.000
_cell.angle_alpha   90.00
_cell.angle_beta   90.00
_cell.angle_gamma   90.00
#
_symmetry.space_group_name_H-M   'P 1'
#
loop_
_entity.id
_entity.type
_entity.pdbx_description
1 polymer ?
#
loop_
_entity_poly.entity_id
_entity_poly.type
_entity_poly.pdbx_seq_one_letter_code
_entity_poly.pdbx_strand_id
1 'polypeptide(L)'
;MKTKSTSSITLVIFLLQVWSVASAGYFYKGLALTSIDVIKTGKKSEGGNPLVHFDGTIKGKADDKDATFLKNIKEVKDATGKKVLEAEKLTVAQAKAIINQASSDGKGKPLFCIHGFNVQPRTHLKTIKEATLDKFNKGKFMPIPVMWPSEGGTTNYWGDRETTPGAGNGLKILKQALDSFPSKSLLAHSMGNRVLRYAADAKFKFDNIFMVAADVQHNIFNKDYINSGKTTDNERRELQGMKICHMLTRTNGKPKGKVYVLVNGSDYALNGSAWNPTTFT
;
A
#
# COMPACT_ATOMS: atom_id res chain seq x y z
N MET A 1 29.41 52.96 55.78
CA MET A 1 29.13 51.56 55.41
C MET A 1 28.24 51.53 54.18
N LYS A 2 28.78 51.22 53.00
CA LYS A 2 28.03 50.91 51.77
C LYS A 2 28.59 49.60 51.24
N THR A 3 27.81 48.53 51.35
CA THR A 3 28.18 47.20 50.90
C THR A 3 28.01 47.11 49.37
N LYS A 4 29.11 46.79 48.69
CA LYS A 4 29.12 46.43 47.25
C LYS A 4 28.61 44.99 47.11
N SER A 5 27.59 44.80 46.29
CA SER A 5 27.15 43.49 45.83
C SER A 5 27.95 43.12 44.58
N THR A 6 28.74 42.06 44.66
CA THR A 6 29.42 41.42 43.52
C THR A 6 28.64 40.16 43.14
N SER A 7 27.95 40.17 42.00
CA SER A 7 27.40 38.96 41.38
C SER A 7 28.44 38.34 40.45
N SER A 8 28.96 37.18 40.85
CA SER A 8 29.77 36.30 40.01
C SER A 8 28.91 35.70 38.89
N ILE A 9 29.29 35.96 37.64
CA ILE A 9 28.71 35.30 36.47
C ILE A 9 29.50 34.00 36.25
N THR A 10 28.89 32.87 36.61
CA THR A 10 29.39 31.54 36.28
C THR A 10 29.16 31.28 34.79
N LEU A 11 30.23 31.33 34.00
CA LEU A 11 30.23 31.03 32.57
C LEU A 11 30.16 29.50 32.38
N VAL A 12 28.97 28.97 32.10
CA VAL A 12 28.79 27.56 31.72
C VAL A 12 29.14 27.42 30.23
N ILE A 13 30.31 26.85 29.94
CA ILE A 13 30.74 26.49 28.59
C ILE A 13 29.97 25.24 28.16
N PHE A 14 28.95 25.42 27.34
CA PHE A 14 28.32 24.32 26.60
C PHE A 14 29.22 23.93 25.42
N LEU A 15 29.98 22.84 25.57
CA LEU A 15 30.62 22.15 24.45
C LEU A 15 29.54 21.53 23.56
N LEU A 16 29.19 22.24 22.49
CA LEU A 16 28.47 21.68 21.34
C LEU A 16 29.42 20.71 20.62
N GLN A 17 29.39 19.43 21.01
CA GLN A 17 29.85 18.37 20.12
C GLN A 17 28.87 18.28 18.95
N VAL A 18 29.23 18.94 17.86
CA VAL A 18 28.60 18.78 16.55
C VAL A 18 28.94 17.38 16.05
N TRP A 19 28.13 16.39 16.41
CA TRP A 19 28.10 15.14 15.66
C TRP A 19 27.50 15.46 14.30
N SER A 20 28.36 15.51 13.29
CA SER A 20 27.98 15.45 11.88
C SER A 20 27.32 14.10 11.60
N VAL A 21 26.05 13.96 11.95
CA VAL A 21 25.21 12.90 11.39
C VAL A 21 24.91 13.34 9.97
N ALA A 22 25.67 12.81 9.00
CA ALA A 22 25.28 12.87 7.61
C ALA A 22 23.82 12.42 7.54
N SER A 23 22.91 13.35 7.23
CA SER A 23 21.48 13.06 7.08
C SER A 23 21.35 12.09 5.90
N ALA A 24 21.44 10.79 6.17
CA ALA A 24 21.08 9.75 5.23
C ALA A 24 19.58 9.93 4.96
N GLY A 25 19.29 10.63 3.85
CA GLY A 25 17.95 11.04 3.49
C GLY A 25 17.04 9.84 3.35
N TYR A 26 15.82 9.95 3.89
CA TYR A 26 14.78 8.96 3.65
C TYR A 26 14.43 8.89 2.17
N PHE A 27 14.41 7.68 1.61
CA PHE A 27 13.89 7.44 0.28
C PHE A 27 12.39 7.79 0.23
N TYR A 28 11.64 7.34 1.23
CA TYR A 28 10.22 7.63 1.41
C TYR A 28 9.87 7.84 2.89
N LYS A 29 9.51 9.09 3.26
CA LYS A 29 9.14 9.48 4.64
C LYS A 29 7.69 9.11 5.01
N GLY A 30 6.84 8.84 4.03
CA GLY A 30 5.42 8.59 4.25
C GLY A 30 5.15 7.23 4.88
N LEU A 31 3.86 6.97 5.11
CA LEU A 31 3.36 5.65 5.47
C LEU A 31 3.24 4.81 4.19
N ALA A 32 3.66 3.55 4.27
CA ALA A 32 3.48 2.54 3.24
C ALA A 32 2.88 1.29 3.86
N LEU A 33 2.34 0.44 3.02
CA LEU A 33 1.85 -0.88 3.39
C LEU A 33 2.47 -1.91 2.45
N THR A 34 2.82 -3.07 2.99
CA THR A 34 3.39 -4.15 2.18
C THR A 34 2.80 -5.50 2.56
N SER A 35 2.53 -6.33 1.57
CA SER A 35 2.41 -7.79 1.70
C SER A 35 3.68 -8.51 1.22
N ILE A 36 4.77 -7.79 1.02
CA ILE A 36 6.09 -8.39 0.82
C ILE A 36 6.60 -8.81 2.19
N ASP A 37 7.06 -10.05 2.30
CA ASP A 37 7.74 -10.56 3.50
C ASP A 37 8.86 -9.60 3.92
N VAL A 38 8.91 -9.28 5.21
CA VAL A 38 9.91 -8.37 5.78
C VAL A 38 10.87 -9.13 6.69
N ILE A 39 12.16 -8.86 6.55
CA ILE A 39 13.24 -9.52 7.29
C ILE A 39 13.59 -8.67 8.50
N LYS A 40 13.56 -9.26 9.70
CA LYS A 40 13.93 -8.53 10.94
C LYS A 40 15.43 -8.26 10.96
N THR A 41 15.81 -7.03 11.30
CA THR A 41 17.23 -6.64 11.44
C THR A 41 17.81 -6.90 12.83
N GLY A 42 16.94 -7.17 13.82
CA GLY A 42 17.30 -7.18 15.24
C GLY A 42 17.46 -5.78 15.87
N LYS A 43 17.43 -4.72 15.06
CA LYS A 43 17.55 -3.32 15.49
C LYS A 43 16.19 -2.68 15.70
N LYS A 44 16.19 -1.55 16.41
CA LYS A 44 15.04 -0.67 16.60
C LYS A 44 15.40 0.74 16.16
N SER A 45 14.40 1.48 15.70
CA SER A 45 14.50 2.94 15.50
C SER A 45 14.60 3.67 16.83
N GLU A 46 14.92 4.97 16.79
CA GLU A 46 14.89 5.87 17.94
C GLU A 46 13.52 5.86 18.65
N GLY A 47 12.43 5.76 17.89
CA GLY A 47 11.07 5.62 18.42
C GLY A 47 10.72 4.22 18.96
N GLY A 48 11.70 3.31 19.04
CA GLY A 48 11.52 1.95 19.55
C GLY A 48 10.86 0.96 18.58
N ASN A 49 10.48 1.38 17.37
CA ASN A 49 9.87 0.50 16.37
C ASN A 49 10.91 -0.47 15.81
N PRO A 50 10.58 -1.76 15.61
CA PRO A 50 11.47 -2.72 14.96
C PRO A 50 11.86 -2.26 13.56
N LEU A 51 13.15 -2.36 13.23
CA LEU A 51 13.63 -2.14 11.87
C LEU A 51 13.59 -3.44 11.07
N VAL A 52 13.10 -3.35 9.84
CA VAL A 52 12.99 -4.47 8.91
C VAL A 52 13.58 -4.14 7.56
N HIS A 53 14.09 -5.16 6.87
CA HIS A 53 14.55 -5.09 5.49
C HIS A 53 13.53 -5.73 4.56
N PHE A 54 13.37 -5.15 3.37
CA PHE A 54 12.58 -5.72 2.29
C PHE A 54 13.10 -5.21 0.94
N ASP A 55 12.81 -5.94 -0.13
CA ASP A 55 13.01 -5.49 -1.50
C ASP A 55 12.06 -6.28 -2.42
N GLY A 56 11.94 -5.91 -3.70
CA GLY A 56 11.06 -6.63 -4.63
C GLY A 56 11.71 -7.84 -5.31
N THR A 57 12.84 -8.33 -4.81
CA THR A 57 13.37 -9.67 -5.13
C THR A 57 12.86 -10.73 -4.17
N ILE A 58 12.24 -10.33 -3.06
CA ILE A 58 11.55 -11.23 -2.15
C ILE A 58 10.31 -11.77 -2.86
N LYS A 59 10.31 -13.08 -3.12
CA LYS A 59 9.22 -13.76 -3.82
C LYS A 59 7.98 -13.83 -2.94
N GLY A 60 6.83 -13.58 -3.54
CA GLY A 60 5.55 -13.78 -2.88
C GLY A 60 5.25 -15.27 -2.73
N LYS A 61 4.52 -15.61 -1.67
CA LYS A 61 3.99 -16.95 -1.45
C LYS A 61 2.50 -16.93 -1.70
N ALA A 62 1.94 -17.94 -2.37
CA ALA A 62 0.51 -17.99 -2.68
C ALA A 62 -0.39 -18.11 -1.43
N ASP A 63 0.17 -18.59 -0.32
CA ASP A 63 -0.48 -18.75 0.97
C ASP A 63 -0.09 -17.65 1.97
N ASP A 64 0.54 -16.57 1.49
CA ASP A 64 0.92 -15.44 2.33
C ASP A 64 -0.29 -14.85 3.06
N LYS A 65 -0.09 -14.64 4.36
CA LYS A 65 -1.06 -14.11 5.31
C LYS A 65 -0.34 -13.11 6.19
N ASP A 66 0.54 -12.30 5.65
CA ASP A 66 1.13 -11.19 6.39
C ASP A 66 1.03 -9.90 5.57
N ALA A 67 0.67 -8.83 6.26
CA ALA A 67 0.81 -7.48 5.73
C ALA A 67 1.19 -6.54 6.86
N THR A 68 2.04 -5.56 6.57
CA THR A 68 2.53 -4.66 7.60
C THR A 68 2.68 -3.23 7.13
N PHE A 69 2.42 -2.31 8.06
CA PHE A 69 2.67 -0.90 7.85
C PHE A 69 4.14 -0.60 8.05
N LEU A 70 4.68 0.19 7.13
CA LEU A 70 6.06 0.64 7.11
C LEU A 70 6.09 2.16 7.11
N LYS A 71 7.08 2.73 7.78
CA LYS A 71 7.37 4.17 7.72
C LYS A 71 8.86 4.37 7.54
N ASN A 72 9.25 5.58 7.12
CA ASN A 72 10.63 6.04 7.25
C ASN A 72 11.58 5.14 6.46
N ILE A 73 11.22 4.89 5.20
CA ILE A 73 11.90 3.94 4.33
C ILE A 73 13.19 4.57 3.81
N LYS A 74 14.31 3.87 4.01
CA LYS A 74 15.66 4.25 3.58
C LYS A 74 16.24 3.19 2.65
N GLU A 75 17.13 3.59 1.77
CA GLU A 75 18.00 2.64 1.10
C GLU A 75 19.23 2.40 1.95
N VAL A 76 19.53 1.14 2.23
CA VAL A 76 20.72 0.71 2.97
C VAL A 76 21.41 -0.43 2.25
N LYS A 77 22.62 -0.77 2.69
CA LYS A 77 23.27 -2.02 2.31
C LYS A 77 23.04 -3.04 3.41
N ASP A 78 22.64 -4.26 3.05
CA ASP A 78 22.60 -5.37 4.00
C ASP A 78 24.01 -5.89 4.33
N ALA A 79 24.10 -6.96 5.13
CA ALA A 79 25.37 -7.57 5.54
C ALA A 79 26.21 -8.09 4.35
N THR A 80 25.59 -8.33 3.19
CA THR A 80 26.26 -8.79 1.96
C THR A 80 26.66 -7.64 1.04
N GLY A 81 26.32 -6.40 1.39
CA GLY A 81 26.54 -5.22 0.56
C GLY A 81 25.45 -4.97 -0.48
N LYS A 82 24.40 -5.82 -0.54
CA LYS A 82 23.26 -5.67 -1.45
C LYS A 82 22.40 -4.49 -1.01
N LYS A 83 21.93 -3.68 -1.97
CA LYS A 83 21.01 -2.56 -1.69
C LYS A 83 19.60 -3.05 -1.37
N VAL A 84 19.16 -2.83 -0.14
CA VAL A 84 17.82 -3.19 0.36
C VAL A 84 17.08 -1.94 0.84
N LEU A 85 15.76 -2.06 1.04
CA LEU A 85 14.97 -1.03 1.72
C LEU A 85 14.87 -1.37 3.21
N GLU A 86 15.27 -0.45 4.07
CA GLU A 86 15.05 -0.52 5.51
C GLU A 86 13.87 0.37 5.91
N ALA A 87 13.02 -0.12 6.79
CA ALA A 87 11.87 0.63 7.27
C ALA A 87 11.55 0.33 8.74
N GLU A 88 10.83 1.26 9.37
CA GLU A 88 10.21 1.03 10.66
C GLU A 88 8.92 0.23 10.48
N LYS A 89 8.84 -0.94 11.11
CA LYS A 89 7.61 -1.74 11.17
C LYS A 89 6.66 -1.13 12.20
N LEU A 90 5.45 -0.80 11.77
CA LEU A 90 4.43 -0.20 12.61
C LEU A 90 3.30 -1.18 12.96
N THR A 91 2.74 -0.98 14.14
CA THR A 91 1.42 -1.52 14.49
C THR A 91 0.31 -0.76 13.75
N VAL A 92 -0.86 -1.38 13.66
CA VAL A 92 -2.08 -0.76 13.12
C VAL A 92 -2.43 0.54 13.86
N ALA A 93 -2.32 0.53 15.19
CA ALA A 93 -2.64 1.70 16.01
C ALA A 93 -1.71 2.89 15.70
N GLN A 94 -0.42 2.63 15.53
CA GLN A 94 0.55 3.67 15.15
C GLN A 94 0.28 4.21 13.74
N ALA A 95 0.01 3.34 12.77
CA ALA A 95 -0.36 3.75 11.42
C ALA A 95 -1.62 4.63 11.42
N LYS A 96 -2.63 4.28 12.24
CA LYS A 96 -3.84 5.07 12.41
C LYS A 96 -3.56 6.45 13.00
N ALA A 97 -2.73 6.54 14.04
CA ALA A 97 -2.35 7.81 14.62
C ALA A 97 -1.69 8.74 13.60
N ILE A 98 -0.77 8.21 12.79
CA ILE A 98 -0.08 8.97 11.72
C ILE A 98 -1.07 9.50 10.68
N ILE A 99 -1.98 8.65 10.20
CA ILE A 99 -2.99 9.04 9.20
C ILE A 99 -3.90 10.14 9.73
N ASN A 100 -4.35 10.03 10.99
CA ASN A 100 -5.21 11.04 11.60
C ASN A 100 -4.48 12.37 11.84
N GLN A 101 -3.21 12.33 12.28
CA GLN A 101 -2.38 13.52 12.47
C GLN A 101 -2.10 14.27 11.17
N ALA A 102 -2.08 13.58 10.03
CA ALA A 102 -1.89 14.20 8.72
C ALA A 102 -3.13 14.99 8.22
N SER A 103 -4.27 14.88 8.91
CA SER A 103 -5.51 15.57 8.56
C SER A 103 -5.77 16.79 9.44
N SER A 104 -6.18 17.89 8.83
CA SER A 104 -6.54 19.12 9.55
C SER A 104 -7.73 18.94 10.50
N ASP A 105 -8.66 18.04 10.18
CA ASP A 105 -9.85 17.71 10.98
C ASP A 105 -9.64 16.50 11.92
N GLY A 106 -8.42 15.98 12.01
CA GLY A 106 -8.09 14.77 12.77
C GLY A 106 -8.70 13.47 12.22
N LYS A 107 -9.38 13.53 11.06
CA LYS A 107 -10.06 12.40 10.41
C LYS A 107 -9.39 12.10 9.08
N GLY A 108 -8.21 11.50 9.15
CA GLY A 108 -7.41 11.15 7.97
C GLY A 108 -8.19 10.28 6.98
N LYS A 109 -8.03 10.61 5.69
CA LYS A 109 -8.70 9.93 4.56
C LYS A 109 -7.64 9.22 3.71
N PRO A 110 -7.21 8.02 4.10
CA PRO A 110 -6.23 7.28 3.32
C PRO A 110 -6.80 6.87 1.97
N LEU A 111 -5.97 6.98 0.94
CA LEU A 111 -6.17 6.34 -0.36
C LEU A 111 -5.11 5.25 -0.51
N PHE A 112 -5.51 4.00 -0.34
CA PHE A 112 -4.63 2.85 -0.49
C PHE A 112 -4.41 2.58 -1.98
N CYS A 113 -3.17 2.61 -2.45
CA CYS A 113 -2.82 2.49 -3.87
C CYS A 113 -2.07 1.18 -4.12
N ILE A 114 -2.74 0.17 -4.68
CA ILE A 114 -2.13 -1.11 -5.09
C ILE A 114 -1.52 -0.94 -6.48
N HIS A 115 -0.22 -1.20 -6.62
CA HIS A 115 0.47 -1.14 -7.92
C HIS A 115 0.11 -2.32 -8.83
N GLY A 116 0.47 -2.17 -10.10
CA GLY A 116 0.30 -3.17 -11.13
C GLY A 116 1.47 -4.14 -11.29
N PHE A 117 1.43 -4.87 -12.40
CA PHE A 117 2.51 -5.73 -12.86
C PHE A 117 3.79 -4.94 -13.12
N ASN A 118 4.95 -5.58 -12.94
CA ASN A 118 6.26 -5.03 -13.25
C ASN A 118 6.56 -3.73 -12.47
N VAL A 119 6.10 -3.66 -11.21
CA VAL A 119 6.37 -2.51 -10.35
C VAL A 119 7.08 -2.96 -9.09
N GLN A 120 8.36 -2.64 -9.03
CA GLN A 120 9.21 -2.83 -7.86
C GLN A 120 8.85 -1.81 -6.75
N PRO A 121 9.08 -2.14 -5.46
CA PRO A 121 8.76 -1.25 -4.33
C PRO A 121 9.30 0.16 -4.48
N ARG A 122 10.54 0.31 -4.94
CA ARG A 122 11.18 1.62 -5.16
C ARG A 122 10.42 2.48 -6.15
N THR A 123 10.01 1.88 -7.27
CA THR A 123 9.23 2.55 -8.31
C THR A 123 7.90 3.01 -7.78
N HIS A 124 7.16 2.14 -7.06
CA HIS A 124 5.87 2.50 -6.50
C HIS A 124 5.96 3.64 -5.47
N LEU A 125 6.91 3.53 -4.54
CA LEU A 125 7.16 4.56 -3.53
C LEU A 125 7.51 5.91 -4.16
N LYS A 126 8.34 5.91 -5.22
CA LYS A 126 8.68 7.13 -5.98
C LYS A 126 7.44 7.74 -6.64
N THR A 127 6.66 6.93 -7.37
CA THR A 127 5.44 7.39 -8.04
C THR A 127 4.44 8.00 -7.07
N ILE A 128 4.21 7.35 -5.91
CA ILE A 128 3.30 7.87 -4.90
C ILE A 128 3.84 9.15 -4.23
N LYS A 129 5.15 9.24 -3.99
CA LYS A 129 5.79 10.46 -3.48
C LYS A 129 5.57 11.63 -4.44
N GLU A 130 5.82 11.45 -5.73
CA GLU A 130 5.63 12.47 -6.76
C GLU A 130 4.15 12.87 -6.89
N ALA A 131 3.25 11.89 -6.96
CA ALA A 131 1.81 12.16 -7.01
C ALA A 131 1.32 12.94 -5.78
N THR A 132 1.83 12.64 -4.58
CA THR A 132 1.46 13.33 -3.34
C THR A 132 1.90 14.79 -3.34
N LEU A 133 3.01 15.13 -3.99
CA LEU A 133 3.52 16.49 -4.09
C LEU A 133 2.74 17.32 -5.13
N ASP A 134 2.44 16.71 -6.28
CA ASP A 134 2.02 17.46 -7.48
C ASP A 134 0.54 17.31 -7.84
N LYS A 135 -0.09 16.19 -7.44
CA LYS A 135 -1.43 15.80 -7.95
C LYS A 135 -2.49 15.71 -6.87
N PHE A 136 -2.11 15.37 -5.64
CA PHE A 136 -3.06 15.27 -4.54
C PHE A 136 -3.18 16.57 -3.75
N ASN A 137 -4.42 16.95 -3.44
CA ASN A 137 -4.70 18.06 -2.55
C ASN A 137 -4.17 17.74 -1.15
N LYS A 138 -3.11 18.43 -0.74
CA LYS A 138 -2.50 18.30 0.59
C LYS A 138 -3.58 18.40 1.67
N GLY A 139 -3.57 17.45 2.60
CA GLY A 139 -4.51 17.42 3.73
C GLY A 139 -5.92 16.91 3.41
N LYS A 140 -6.29 16.64 2.15
CA LYS A 140 -7.60 16.05 1.80
C LYS A 140 -7.59 14.53 1.76
N PHE A 141 -6.55 13.95 1.16
CA PHE A 141 -6.33 12.52 1.11
C PHE A 141 -4.86 12.22 1.35
N MET A 142 -4.59 11.05 1.93
CA MET A 142 -3.23 10.56 2.13
C MET A 142 -3.02 9.33 1.24
N PRO A 143 -2.35 9.46 0.08
CA PRO A 143 -1.94 8.31 -0.70
C PRO A 143 -1.01 7.41 0.11
N ILE A 144 -1.35 6.12 0.18
CA ILE A 144 -0.54 5.10 0.85
C ILE A 144 -0.20 4.03 -0.20
N PRO A 145 1.08 3.88 -0.57
CA PRO A 145 1.50 2.80 -1.45
C PRO A 145 1.23 1.46 -0.76
N VAL A 146 0.49 0.60 -1.45
CA VAL A 146 0.31 -0.81 -1.11
C VAL A 146 1.18 -1.63 -2.04
N MET A 147 2.22 -2.22 -1.47
CA MET A 147 3.23 -3.00 -2.18
C MET A 147 2.93 -4.49 -2.04
N TRP A 148 3.08 -5.22 -3.13
CA TRP A 148 2.99 -6.67 -3.15
C TRP A 148 4.16 -7.25 -3.96
N PRO A 149 4.52 -8.52 -3.75
CA PRO A 149 5.63 -9.14 -4.47
C PRO A 149 5.39 -9.20 -5.98
N SER A 150 6.02 -8.28 -6.71
CA SER A 150 6.14 -8.29 -8.16
C SER A 150 7.63 -8.31 -8.49
N GLU A 151 8.09 -9.37 -9.15
CA GLU A 151 9.51 -9.61 -9.47
C GLU A 151 10.07 -8.51 -10.38
N GLY A 152 9.22 -7.69 -11.01
CA GLY A 152 9.67 -6.73 -12.02
C GLY A 152 10.13 -7.44 -13.30
N GLY A 153 10.38 -6.70 -14.36
CA GLY A 153 10.69 -7.25 -15.68
C GLY A 153 9.45 -7.63 -16.51
N THR A 154 9.55 -7.48 -17.83
CA THR A 154 8.46 -7.74 -18.78
C THR A 154 8.17 -9.23 -18.97
N THR A 155 9.12 -10.12 -18.66
CA THR A 155 9.00 -11.58 -18.81
C THR A 155 8.30 -12.26 -17.64
N ASN A 156 8.13 -11.57 -16.52
CA ASN A 156 7.71 -12.18 -15.26
C ASN A 156 6.19 -12.15 -15.04
N TYR A 157 5.41 -11.86 -16.09
CA TYR A 157 3.96 -11.70 -16.00
C TYR A 157 3.26 -12.91 -15.37
N TRP A 158 3.59 -14.11 -15.82
CA TRP A 158 2.95 -15.33 -15.30
C TRP A 158 3.37 -15.64 -13.86
N GLY A 159 4.65 -15.43 -13.52
CA GLY A 159 5.15 -15.58 -12.15
C GLY A 159 4.48 -14.59 -11.19
N ASP A 160 4.41 -13.31 -11.56
CA ASP A 160 3.73 -12.28 -10.78
C ASP A 160 2.24 -12.57 -10.64
N ARG A 161 1.60 -13.10 -11.68
CA ARG A 161 0.18 -13.49 -11.63
C ARG A 161 -0.07 -14.57 -10.57
N GLU A 162 0.82 -15.55 -10.45
CA GLU A 162 0.72 -16.66 -9.49
C GLU A 162 0.86 -16.22 -8.02
N THR A 163 1.53 -15.09 -7.75
CA THR A 163 1.65 -14.55 -6.38
C THR A 163 0.45 -13.71 -5.95
N THR A 164 -0.39 -13.25 -6.90
CA THR A 164 -1.54 -12.40 -6.59
C THR A 164 -2.56 -12.97 -5.59
N PRO A 165 -2.84 -14.29 -5.51
CA PRO A 165 -3.71 -14.85 -4.47
C PRO A 165 -3.14 -14.64 -3.07
N GLY A 166 -1.84 -14.88 -2.90
CA GLY A 166 -1.13 -14.69 -1.63
C GLY A 166 -1.08 -13.24 -1.21
N ALA A 167 -0.70 -12.35 -2.13
CA ALA A 167 -0.77 -10.91 -1.90
C ALA A 167 -2.17 -10.47 -1.46
N GLY A 168 -3.22 -10.92 -2.16
CA GLY A 168 -4.61 -10.59 -1.81
C GLY A 168 -5.02 -11.13 -0.44
N ASN A 169 -4.55 -12.31 -0.06
CA ASN A 169 -4.76 -12.89 1.26
C ASN A 169 -3.99 -12.12 2.36
N GLY A 170 -2.75 -11.71 2.12
CA GLY A 170 -2.01 -10.80 2.99
C GLY A 170 -2.76 -9.49 3.21
N LEU A 171 -3.34 -8.91 2.14
CA LEU A 171 -4.19 -7.72 2.27
C LEU A 171 -5.48 -7.97 3.11
N LYS A 172 -5.94 -9.22 3.30
CA LYS A 172 -7.10 -9.48 4.19
C LYS A 172 -6.81 -9.11 5.64
N ILE A 173 -5.56 -9.13 6.07
CA ILE A 173 -5.14 -8.72 7.42
C ILE A 173 -5.35 -7.23 7.65
N LEU A 174 -5.41 -6.46 6.57
CA LEU A 174 -5.80 -5.07 6.66
C LEU A 174 -7.21 -4.89 7.18
N LYS A 175 -8.06 -5.91 7.29
CA LYS A 175 -9.43 -5.76 7.79
C LYS A 175 -9.45 -4.99 9.11
N GLN A 176 -8.68 -5.45 10.09
CA GLN A 176 -8.63 -4.78 11.40
C GLN A 176 -8.10 -3.35 11.29
N ALA A 177 -7.13 -3.10 10.41
CA ALA A 177 -6.59 -1.77 10.18
C ALA A 177 -7.58 -0.84 9.48
N LEU A 178 -8.23 -1.34 8.44
CA LEU A 178 -9.13 -0.60 7.58
C LEU A 178 -10.42 -0.27 8.32
N ASP A 179 -10.97 -1.19 9.11
CA ASP A 179 -12.15 -0.96 9.95
C ASP A 179 -11.93 0.20 10.94
N SER A 180 -10.68 0.47 11.29
CA SER A 180 -10.34 1.57 12.20
C SER A 180 -10.43 2.97 11.56
N PHE A 181 -10.52 3.07 10.23
CA PHE A 181 -10.64 4.34 9.49
C PHE A 181 -12.08 4.57 9.03
N PRO A 182 -12.75 5.65 9.49
CA PRO A 182 -14.16 5.92 9.16
C PRO A 182 -14.35 6.36 7.71
N SER A 183 -13.32 6.93 7.09
CA SER A 183 -13.31 7.30 5.67
C SER A 183 -12.02 6.81 5.05
N LYS A 184 -12.12 6.08 3.94
CA LYS A 184 -10.98 5.47 3.23
C LYS A 184 -11.39 5.09 1.82
N SER A 185 -10.46 5.19 0.89
CA SER A 185 -10.67 4.76 -0.50
C SER A 185 -9.55 3.81 -0.93
N LEU A 186 -9.81 3.05 -1.99
CA LEU A 186 -8.87 2.10 -2.55
C LEU A 186 -8.68 2.39 -4.03
N LEU A 187 -7.44 2.34 -4.51
CA LEU A 187 -7.09 2.34 -5.92
C LEU A 187 -6.28 1.07 -6.21
N ALA A 188 -6.65 0.38 -7.28
CA ALA A 188 -5.91 -0.75 -7.80
C ALA A 188 -5.60 -0.53 -9.28
N HIS A 189 -4.33 -0.66 -9.65
CA HIS A 189 -3.86 -0.46 -11.03
C HIS A 189 -3.47 -1.80 -11.68
N SER A 190 -3.87 -2.04 -12.93
CA SER A 190 -3.40 -3.21 -13.71
C SER A 190 -3.58 -4.53 -12.93
N MET A 191 -2.55 -5.36 -12.85
CA MET A 191 -2.54 -6.63 -12.11
C MET A 191 -2.86 -6.47 -10.61
N GLY A 192 -2.73 -5.27 -10.04
CA GLY A 192 -3.22 -4.95 -8.70
C GLY A 192 -4.72 -5.17 -8.54
N ASN A 193 -5.50 -5.16 -9.63
CA ASN A 193 -6.91 -5.52 -9.61
C ASN A 193 -7.14 -7.02 -9.38
N ARG A 194 -6.18 -7.89 -9.76
CA ARG A 194 -6.20 -9.31 -9.36
C ARG A 194 -5.95 -9.45 -7.87
N VAL A 195 -4.99 -8.71 -7.32
CA VAL A 195 -4.74 -8.68 -5.88
C VAL A 195 -6.00 -8.23 -5.13
N LEU A 196 -6.65 -7.15 -5.58
CA LEU A 196 -7.94 -6.68 -5.06
C LEU A 196 -9.01 -7.78 -5.10
N ARG A 197 -9.15 -8.48 -6.23
CA ARG A 197 -10.11 -9.57 -6.41
C ARG A 197 -9.95 -10.70 -5.37
N TYR A 198 -8.71 -11.05 -5.03
CA TYR A 198 -8.44 -12.04 -3.97
C TYR A 198 -8.60 -11.48 -2.56
N ALA A 199 -8.32 -10.19 -2.37
CA ALA A 199 -8.58 -9.47 -1.12
C ALA A 199 -10.07 -9.19 -0.88
N ALA A 200 -10.91 -9.25 -1.92
CA ALA A 200 -12.29 -8.80 -1.86
C ALA A 200 -13.13 -9.59 -0.86
N ASP A 201 -13.57 -8.90 0.19
CA ASP A 201 -14.39 -9.41 1.28
C ASP A 201 -15.39 -8.32 1.68
N ALA A 202 -16.67 -8.66 1.78
CA ALA A 202 -17.73 -7.73 2.17
C ALA A 202 -17.51 -7.09 3.55
N LYS A 203 -16.62 -7.64 4.38
CA LYS A 203 -16.20 -7.05 5.64
C LYS A 203 -15.42 -5.75 5.45
N PHE A 204 -14.70 -5.57 4.34
CA PHE A 204 -14.06 -4.31 4.03
C PHE A 204 -15.08 -3.24 3.66
N LYS A 205 -14.84 -1.99 4.08
CA LYS A 205 -15.73 -0.85 3.81
C LYS A 205 -14.96 0.38 3.32
N PHE A 206 -14.99 0.63 2.02
CA PHE A 206 -14.40 1.79 1.38
C PHE A 206 -15.48 2.78 0.95
N ASP A 207 -15.18 4.07 1.04
CA ASP A 207 -16.04 5.10 0.45
C ASP A 207 -16.05 4.97 -1.07
N ASN A 208 -14.88 4.82 -1.68
CA ASN A 208 -14.74 4.64 -3.13
C ASN A 208 -13.67 3.59 -3.45
N ILE A 209 -13.85 2.91 -4.58
CA ILE A 209 -12.89 1.96 -5.13
C ILE A 209 -12.60 2.39 -6.58
N PHE A 210 -11.32 2.55 -6.93
CA PHE A 210 -10.86 2.93 -8.26
C PHE A 210 -10.12 1.75 -8.89
N MET A 211 -10.72 1.15 -9.90
CA MET A 211 -10.13 0.08 -10.70
C MET A 211 -9.56 0.72 -11.98
N VAL A 212 -8.26 0.97 -11.98
CA VAL A 212 -7.57 1.66 -13.08
C VAL A 212 -6.88 0.63 -13.95
N ALA A 213 -7.16 0.66 -15.25
CA ALA A 213 -6.50 -0.19 -16.23
C ALA A 213 -6.58 -1.67 -15.79
N ALA A 214 -7.76 -2.16 -15.45
CA ALA A 214 -7.89 -3.38 -14.63
C ALA A 214 -7.58 -4.68 -15.39
N ASP A 215 -6.53 -5.40 -15.00
CA ASP A 215 -6.20 -6.75 -15.48
C ASP A 215 -7.08 -7.81 -14.77
N VAL A 216 -8.36 -7.81 -15.12
CA VAL A 216 -9.37 -8.78 -14.68
C VAL A 216 -10.29 -9.09 -15.87
N GLN A 217 -11.21 -10.03 -15.69
CA GLN A 217 -12.19 -10.32 -16.76
C GLN A 217 -13.05 -9.09 -17.05
N HIS A 218 -13.23 -8.78 -18.33
CA HIS A 218 -14.00 -7.62 -18.80
C HIS A 218 -15.47 -7.65 -18.33
N ASN A 219 -16.02 -8.86 -18.14
CA ASN A 219 -17.40 -9.09 -17.70
C ASN A 219 -17.53 -9.31 -16.18
N ILE A 220 -16.53 -8.95 -15.37
CA ILE A 220 -16.52 -9.15 -13.92
C ILE A 220 -17.74 -8.54 -13.17
N PHE A 221 -18.37 -7.52 -13.76
CA PHE A 221 -19.59 -6.87 -13.24
C PHE A 221 -20.86 -7.22 -14.03
N ASN A 222 -20.76 -8.06 -15.06
CA ASN A 222 -21.90 -8.46 -15.87
C ASN A 222 -22.81 -9.41 -15.07
N LYS A 223 -24.12 -9.12 -15.07
CA LYS A 223 -25.12 -9.87 -14.29
C LYS A 223 -25.21 -11.34 -14.73
N ASP A 224 -25.15 -11.61 -16.03
CA ASP A 224 -25.24 -12.95 -16.57
C ASP A 224 -23.99 -13.75 -16.22
N TYR A 225 -22.80 -13.13 -16.29
CA TYR A 225 -21.56 -13.74 -15.81
C TYR A 225 -21.65 -14.11 -14.33
N ILE A 226 -22.09 -13.18 -13.49
CA ILE A 226 -22.31 -13.36 -12.05
C ILE A 226 -23.28 -14.50 -11.76
N ASN A 227 -24.36 -14.62 -12.54
CA ASN A 227 -25.42 -15.62 -12.35
C ASN A 227 -25.14 -16.96 -13.04
N SER A 228 -24.24 -17.00 -14.04
CA SER A 228 -24.01 -18.18 -14.88
C SER A 228 -23.42 -19.37 -14.15
N GLY A 229 -22.85 -19.17 -12.95
CA GLY A 229 -22.27 -20.23 -12.13
C GLY A 229 -21.21 -21.08 -12.85
N LYS A 230 -20.62 -20.58 -13.96
CA LYS A 230 -19.67 -21.35 -14.77
C LYS A 230 -18.35 -21.49 -13.99
N THR A 231 -18.26 -22.58 -13.24
CA THR A 231 -17.09 -23.01 -12.49
C THR A 231 -16.28 -24.00 -13.33
N THR A 232 -15.36 -23.48 -14.14
CA THR A 232 -14.25 -24.31 -14.62
C THR A 232 -12.97 -23.78 -13.97
N ASP A 233 -12.53 -24.57 -12.99
CA ASP A 233 -11.23 -24.68 -12.31
C ASP A 233 -10.69 -23.52 -11.46
N ASN A 234 -10.39 -23.87 -10.19
CA ASN A 234 -9.50 -23.28 -9.17
C ASN A 234 -9.65 -21.79 -8.80
N GLU A 235 -10.32 -20.98 -9.61
CA GLU A 235 -10.67 -19.60 -9.31
C GLU A 235 -12.19 -19.56 -9.16
N ARG A 236 -12.74 -19.65 -7.94
CA ARG A 236 -14.17 -19.32 -7.68
C ARG A 236 -14.43 -17.86 -8.07
N ARG A 237 -14.63 -17.66 -9.38
CA ARG A 237 -14.82 -16.43 -10.15
C ARG A 237 -16.20 -15.82 -9.89
N GLU A 238 -17.10 -16.65 -9.39
CA GLU A 238 -18.44 -16.26 -8.99
C GLU A 238 -18.38 -15.08 -8.01
N LEU A 239 -19.12 -14.04 -8.37
CA LEU A 239 -19.38 -12.88 -7.55
C LEU A 239 -18.16 -12.00 -7.23
N GLN A 240 -17.02 -12.10 -7.94
CA GLN A 240 -15.86 -11.25 -7.64
C GLN A 240 -16.18 -9.76 -7.80
N GLY A 241 -16.85 -9.35 -8.88
CA GLY A 241 -17.35 -7.99 -9.03
C GLY A 241 -18.36 -7.62 -7.94
N MET A 242 -19.25 -8.54 -7.56
CA MET A 242 -20.21 -8.32 -6.47
C MET A 242 -19.53 -8.18 -5.10
N LYS A 243 -18.49 -8.95 -4.81
CA LYS A 243 -17.68 -8.85 -3.59
C LYS A 243 -17.03 -7.47 -3.54
N ILE A 244 -16.45 -7.00 -4.64
CA ILE A 244 -15.91 -5.63 -4.75
C ILE A 244 -17.01 -4.59 -4.50
N CYS A 245 -18.19 -4.73 -5.11
CA CYS A 245 -19.32 -3.82 -4.84
C CYS A 245 -19.77 -3.87 -3.37
N HIS A 246 -19.73 -5.03 -2.71
CA HIS A 246 -20.05 -5.19 -1.29
C HIS A 246 -18.98 -4.60 -0.37
N MET A 247 -17.79 -4.29 -0.88
CA MET A 247 -16.77 -3.56 -0.15
C MET A 247 -17.07 -2.06 -0.03
N LEU A 248 -18.13 -1.54 -0.69
CA LEU A 248 -18.52 -0.15 -0.50
C LEU A 248 -19.20 0.05 0.87
N THR A 249 -18.85 1.14 1.54
CA THR A 249 -19.57 1.65 2.71
C THR A 249 -21.03 1.88 2.33
N ARG A 250 -21.96 1.49 3.20
CA ARG A 250 -23.40 1.66 2.96
C ARG A 250 -24.03 2.56 4.02
N THR A 251 -25.03 3.33 3.61
CA THR A 251 -25.89 4.14 4.48
C THR A 251 -27.33 3.88 4.04
N ASN A 252 -28.21 3.54 4.98
CA ASN A 252 -29.61 3.17 4.70
C ASN A 252 -29.74 2.12 3.60
N GLY A 253 -28.91 1.08 3.67
CA GLY A 253 -28.92 -0.01 2.70
C GLY A 253 -28.40 0.34 1.31
N LYS A 254 -27.96 1.57 1.02
CA LYS A 254 -27.41 1.97 -0.30
C LYS A 254 -25.90 2.25 -0.21
N PRO A 255 -25.09 1.94 -1.24
CA PRO A 255 -23.69 2.34 -1.29
C PRO A 255 -23.54 3.86 -1.18
N LYS A 256 -22.64 4.32 -0.30
CA LYS A 256 -22.34 5.74 -0.08
C LYS A 256 -21.49 6.33 -1.20
N GLY A 257 -20.60 5.54 -1.80
CA GLY A 257 -19.82 5.93 -2.97
C GLY A 257 -19.87 4.88 -4.07
N LYS A 258 -18.85 4.85 -4.92
CA LYS A 258 -18.87 4.10 -6.18
C LYS A 258 -17.63 3.24 -6.40
N VAL A 259 -17.78 2.22 -7.22
CA VAL A 259 -16.66 1.59 -7.93
C VAL A 259 -16.49 2.35 -9.24
N TYR A 260 -15.33 2.99 -9.42
CA TYR A 260 -14.95 3.65 -10.66
C TYR A 260 -14.06 2.70 -11.46
N VAL A 261 -14.44 2.41 -12.70
CA VAL A 261 -13.62 1.64 -13.63
C VAL A 261 -13.05 2.62 -14.64
N LEU A 262 -11.73 2.80 -14.62
CA LEU A 262 -11.02 3.71 -15.49
C LEU A 262 -10.27 2.88 -16.53
N VAL A 263 -10.61 3.08 -17.79
CA VAL A 263 -9.98 2.41 -18.93
C VAL A 263 -9.19 3.41 -19.76
N ASN A 264 -8.10 2.95 -20.35
CA ASN A 264 -7.34 3.71 -21.34
C ASN A 264 -7.39 2.94 -22.66
N GLY A 265 -8.04 3.50 -23.68
CA GLY A 265 -8.17 2.86 -24.99
C GLY A 265 -6.84 2.61 -25.69
N SER A 266 -5.79 3.35 -25.31
CA SER A 266 -4.42 3.18 -25.80
C SER A 266 -3.59 2.18 -24.98
N ASP A 267 -4.19 1.50 -24.00
CA ASP A 267 -3.51 0.46 -23.22
C ASP A 267 -3.53 -0.87 -24.00
N TYR A 268 -2.53 -1.04 -24.87
CA TYR A 268 -2.38 -2.24 -25.70
C TYR A 268 -2.18 -3.51 -24.88
N ALA A 269 -1.63 -3.42 -23.66
CA ALA A 269 -1.43 -4.58 -22.79
C ALA A 269 -2.77 -5.11 -22.26
N LEU A 270 -3.70 -4.22 -21.90
CA LEU A 270 -5.06 -4.61 -21.53
C LEU A 270 -5.91 -5.03 -22.72
N ASN A 271 -5.74 -4.39 -23.87
CA ASN A 271 -6.39 -4.87 -25.09
C ASN A 271 -5.93 -6.30 -25.40
N GLY A 272 -4.64 -6.60 -25.30
CA GLY A 272 -4.12 -7.96 -25.47
C GLY A 272 -4.67 -8.98 -24.46
N SER A 273 -4.86 -8.60 -23.19
CA SER A 273 -5.40 -9.50 -22.16
C SER A 273 -6.91 -9.72 -22.29
N ALA A 274 -7.65 -8.75 -22.83
CA ALA A 274 -9.07 -8.87 -23.16
C ALA A 274 -9.33 -9.71 -24.42
N TRP A 275 -8.33 -9.82 -25.31
CA TRP A 275 -8.41 -10.51 -26.60
C TRP A 275 -8.10 -12.01 -26.55
N ASN A 276 -7.91 -12.63 -25.38
CA ASN A 276 -7.71 -14.09 -25.33
C ASN A 276 -9.06 -14.81 -25.57
N PRO A 277 -9.31 -15.39 -26.76
CA PRO A 277 -10.65 -15.82 -27.19
C PRO A 277 -11.06 -17.20 -26.65
N THR A 278 -10.35 -17.77 -25.67
CA THR A 278 -10.50 -19.17 -25.28
C THR A 278 -11.79 -19.54 -24.53
N THR A 279 -12.86 -18.73 -24.63
CA THR A 279 -14.22 -19.17 -24.31
C THR A 279 -15.26 -18.44 -25.18
N PHE A 280 -15.32 -18.80 -26.46
CA PHE A 280 -16.54 -18.70 -27.25
C PHE A 280 -16.86 -20.06 -27.88
N THR A 281 -17.58 -20.88 -27.12
CA THR A 281 -18.62 -21.83 -27.55
C THR A 281 -19.54 -22.06 -26.36
#